data_AF-A0A4Q3TWW6-F1
#
_entry.id   AF-A0A4Q3TWW6-F1
#
_cell.length_a   1.000
_cell.length_b   1.000
_cell.length_c   1.000
_cell.angle_alpha   90.00
_cell.angle_beta   90.00
_cell.angle_gamma   90.00
#
_symmetry.space_group_name_H-M   'P 1'
#
loop_
_entity.id
_entity.type
_entity.pdbx_description
1 polymer ?
#
loop_
_entity_poly.entity_id
_entity_poly.type
_entity_poly.pdbx_seq_one_letter_code
_entity_poly.pdbx_strand_id
1 'polypeptide(L)'
;MTTESVRPKGIIVLVHDMHAPITDEETIDALPSDWLMLPRHQVRIRPGQFQVQDSAKQDFYALQVEQERQYRVELENLRRDHPDYEVIYFGFAHHSLALALGHLLEDVPSVRVYQRHHRNKNFLWTSPSTPVPDDFVKTFGLPSHPIAEAGDVLLRVSCSNTV
;
A
#
# COMPACT_ATOMS: atom_id res chain seq x y z
N MET A 1 -13.40 7.94 20.93
CA MET A 1 -14.46 7.25 20.18
C MET A 1 -13.80 6.12 19.42
N THR A 2 -14.00 4.88 19.85
CA THR A 2 -13.61 3.68 19.12
C THR A 2 -14.47 3.61 17.87
N THR A 3 -13.88 3.82 16.69
CA THR A 3 -14.50 3.42 15.44
C THR A 3 -14.63 1.90 15.49
N GLU A 4 -15.81 1.40 15.84
CA GLU A 4 -16.20 0.05 15.45
C GLU A 4 -16.00 -0.02 13.94
N SER A 5 -14.94 -0.70 13.53
CA SER A 5 -14.67 -1.00 12.13
C SER A 5 -15.87 -1.79 11.62
N VAL A 6 -16.78 -1.11 10.92
CA VAL A 6 -17.91 -1.75 10.25
C VAL A 6 -17.35 -2.87 9.37
N ARG A 7 -17.81 -4.10 9.60
CA ARG A 7 -17.37 -5.26 8.83
C ARG A 7 -17.69 -5.02 7.35
N PRO A 8 -16.72 -5.17 6.43
CA PRO A 8 -16.98 -4.95 5.01
C PRO A 8 -17.87 -6.06 4.46
N LYS A 9 -18.60 -5.76 3.38
CA LYS A 9 -19.48 -6.73 2.71
C LYS A 9 -18.73 -7.74 1.84
N GLY A 10 -17.49 -7.43 1.51
CA GLY A 10 -16.57 -8.25 0.74
C GLY A 10 -15.18 -7.60 0.75
N ILE A 11 -14.19 -8.33 0.24
CA ILE A 11 -12.81 -7.85 0.21
C ILE A 11 -12.20 -8.01 -1.18
N ILE A 12 -11.32 -7.08 -1.52
CA ILE A 12 -10.43 -7.18 -2.68
C ILE A 12 -9.01 -7.33 -2.15
N VAL A 13 -8.44 -8.52 -2.28
CA VAL A 13 -7.06 -8.82 -1.91
C VAL A 13 -6.14 -8.35 -3.03
N LEU A 14 -5.50 -7.21 -2.82
CA LEU A 14 -4.54 -6.60 -3.73
C LEU A 14 -3.12 -7.03 -3.34
N VAL A 15 -2.49 -7.86 -4.16
CA VAL A 15 -1.14 -8.37 -3.95
C VAL A 15 -0.14 -7.64 -4.85
N HIS A 16 0.92 -7.09 -4.27
CA HIS A 16 1.96 -6.36 -5.00
C HIS A 16 3.35 -6.93 -4.65
N ASP A 17 3.76 -7.98 -5.37
CA ASP A 17 4.83 -8.91 -4.97
C ASP A 17 6.05 -8.88 -5.90
N MET A 18 6.73 -7.72 -5.95
CA MET A 18 7.86 -7.48 -6.86
C MET A 18 9.22 -7.94 -6.34
N HIS A 19 9.47 -7.84 -5.03
CA HIS A 19 10.76 -8.20 -4.45
C HIS A 19 10.86 -9.70 -4.10
N ALA A 20 9.73 -10.31 -3.73
CA ALA A 20 9.58 -11.75 -3.62
C ALA A 20 8.11 -12.10 -3.80
N PRO A 21 7.79 -13.35 -4.19
CA PRO A 21 6.42 -13.83 -4.23
C PRO A 21 5.74 -13.70 -2.86
N ILE A 22 4.45 -13.36 -2.90
CA ILE A 22 3.52 -13.45 -1.77
C ILE A 22 2.50 -14.53 -2.12
N THR A 23 2.42 -15.60 -1.32
CA THR A 23 1.50 -16.71 -1.60
C THR A 23 0.08 -16.39 -1.18
N ASP A 24 -0.88 -17.12 -1.74
CA ASP A 24 -2.29 -16.93 -1.38
C ASP A 24 -2.52 -17.34 0.09
N GLU A 25 -1.84 -18.39 0.57
CA GLU A 25 -1.84 -18.79 1.98
C GLU A 25 -1.34 -17.67 2.90
N GLU A 26 -0.21 -17.01 2.55
CA GLU A 26 0.30 -15.86 3.33
C GLU A 26 -0.73 -14.73 3.43
N THR A 27 -1.52 -14.49 2.37
CA THR A 27 -2.58 -13.48 2.40
C THR A 27 -3.78 -13.91 3.24
N ILE A 28 -4.20 -15.17 3.16
CA ILE A 28 -5.36 -15.72 3.87
C ILE A 28 -5.09 -15.80 5.38
N ASP A 29 -3.93 -16.32 5.77
CA ASP A 29 -3.52 -16.49 7.17
C ASP A 29 -3.41 -15.15 7.90
N ALA A 30 -3.16 -14.06 7.18
CA ALA A 30 -3.08 -12.73 7.73
C ALA A 30 -4.45 -12.08 7.97
N LEU A 31 -5.52 -12.57 7.34
CA LEU A 31 -6.85 -11.98 7.47
C LEU A 31 -7.46 -12.26 8.85
N PRO A 32 -8.30 -11.33 9.37
CA PRO A 32 -9.13 -11.60 10.53
C PRO A 32 -10.01 -12.83 10.31
N SER A 33 -10.23 -13.65 11.34
CA SER A 33 -10.98 -14.90 11.23
C SER A 33 -12.43 -14.69 10.78
N ASP A 34 -13.03 -13.56 11.15
CA ASP A 34 -14.38 -13.15 10.73
C ASP A 34 -14.45 -12.73 9.25
N TRP A 35 -13.31 -12.53 8.59
CA TRP A 35 -13.23 -12.11 7.18
C TRP A 35 -13.00 -13.28 6.23
N LEU A 36 -12.60 -14.45 6.74
CA LEU A 36 -12.34 -15.65 5.95
C LEU A 36 -13.54 -16.12 5.13
N MET A 37 -14.75 -15.80 5.59
CA MET A 37 -16.03 -16.16 4.96
C MET A 37 -16.62 -15.07 4.06
N LEU A 38 -15.96 -13.90 3.95
CA LEU A 38 -16.46 -12.82 3.09
C LEU A 38 -16.26 -13.16 1.60
N PRO A 39 -17.15 -12.69 0.71
CA PRO A 39 -16.88 -12.66 -0.72
C PRO A 39 -15.53 -12.00 -0.99
N ARG A 40 -14.71 -12.63 -1.83
CA ARG A 40 -13.37 -12.14 -2.12
C ARG A 40 -13.05 -12.19 -3.59
N HIS A 41 -12.31 -11.17 -4.01
CA HIS A 41 -11.59 -11.14 -5.27
C HIS A 41 -10.11 -10.94 -4.98
N GLN A 42 -9.26 -11.55 -5.79
CA GLN A 42 -7.83 -11.37 -5.68
C GLN A 42 -7.31 -10.74 -6.95
N VAL A 43 -6.53 -9.68 -6.79
CA VAL A 43 -5.88 -8.93 -7.87
C VAL A 43 -4.39 -8.92 -7.57
N ARG A 44 -3.56 -9.23 -8.56
CA ARG A 44 -2.11 -9.30 -8.38
C ARG A 44 -1.42 -8.35 -9.35
N ILE A 45 -0.86 -7.28 -8.82
CA ILE A 45 -0.08 -6.30 -9.57
C ILE A 45 1.39 -6.69 -9.50
N ARG A 46 1.95 -7.06 -10.65
CA ARG A 46 3.37 -7.39 -10.84
C ARG A 46 3.83 -6.81 -12.18
N PRO A 47 4.23 -5.52 -12.23
CA PRO A 47 4.66 -4.88 -13.47
C PRO A 47 6.00 -5.41 -13.99
N GLY A 48 6.76 -6.12 -13.16
CA GLY A 48 8.01 -6.77 -13.53
C GLY A 48 8.68 -7.46 -12.35
N GLN A 49 9.86 -8.05 -12.59
CA GLN A 49 10.72 -8.56 -11.52
C GLN A 49 11.71 -7.47 -11.09
N PHE A 50 11.81 -7.23 -9.78
CA PHE A 50 12.76 -6.28 -9.23
C PHE A 50 13.94 -7.01 -8.60
N GLN A 51 15.12 -6.89 -9.20
CA GLN A 51 16.36 -7.33 -8.57
C GLN A 51 17.10 -6.12 -7.99
N VAL A 52 17.33 -6.14 -6.68
CA VAL A 52 17.96 -5.03 -5.94
C VAL A 52 19.34 -4.66 -6.52
N GLN A 53 20.05 -5.63 -7.10
CA GLN A 53 21.38 -5.45 -7.68
C GLN A 53 21.40 -4.64 -8.98
N ASP A 54 20.25 -4.50 -9.67
CA ASP A 54 20.13 -3.80 -10.96
C ASP A 54 19.22 -2.58 -10.91
N SER A 55 18.91 -2.06 -9.71
CA SER A 55 17.99 -0.92 -9.53
C SER A 55 18.36 0.32 -10.34
N ALA A 56 19.67 0.57 -10.55
CA ALA A 56 20.17 1.69 -11.36
C ALA A 56 19.94 1.52 -12.87
N LYS A 57 19.66 0.30 -13.35
CA LYS A 57 19.40 -0.01 -14.77
C LYS A 57 17.92 -0.20 -15.07
N GLN A 58 17.05 -0.14 -14.06
CA GLN A 58 15.64 -0.35 -14.26
C GLN A 58 14.96 0.87 -14.86
N ASP A 59 14.16 0.62 -15.89
CA ASP A 59 13.24 1.59 -16.44
C ASP A 59 12.00 1.68 -15.54
N PHE A 60 12.09 2.54 -14.52
CA PHE A 60 10.98 2.79 -13.61
C PHE A 60 9.74 3.36 -14.31
N TYR A 61 9.93 4.09 -15.40
CA TYR A 61 8.82 4.63 -16.16
C TYR A 61 8.05 3.50 -16.85
N ALA A 62 8.74 2.56 -17.49
CA ALA A 62 8.10 1.38 -18.07
C ALA A 62 7.39 0.53 -17.01
N LEU A 63 8.00 0.33 -15.84
CA LEU A 63 7.36 -0.38 -14.72
C LEU A 63 6.11 0.33 -14.21
N GLN A 64 6.13 1.66 -14.11
CA GLN A 64 4.96 2.44 -13.71
C GLN A 64 3.85 2.35 -14.75
N VAL A 65 4.17 2.46 -16.04
CA VAL A 65 3.18 2.34 -17.13
C VAL A 65 2.50 0.96 -17.11
N GLU A 66 3.26 -0.12 -16.92
CA GLU A 66 2.68 -1.46 -16.81
C GLU A 66 1.85 -1.62 -15.52
N GLN A 67 2.28 -1.02 -14.41
CA GLN A 67 1.50 -1.01 -13.16
C GLN A 67 0.15 -0.31 -13.36
N GLU A 68 0.14 0.86 -14.01
CA GLU A 68 -1.07 1.60 -14.32
C GLU A 68 -2.00 0.78 -15.23
N ARG A 69 -1.45 0.10 -16.23
CA ARG A 69 -2.22 -0.79 -17.11
C ARG A 69 -2.88 -1.93 -16.31
N GLN A 70 -2.13 -2.61 -15.46
CA GLN A 70 -2.65 -3.69 -14.60
C GLN A 70 -3.71 -3.15 -13.62
N TYR A 71 -3.49 -1.99 -13.01
CA TYR A 71 -4.47 -1.34 -12.15
C TYR A 71 -5.81 -1.11 -12.88
N ARG A 72 -5.79 -0.49 -14.06
CA ARG A 72 -7.01 -0.18 -14.83
C ARG A 72 -7.75 -1.43 -15.28
N VAL A 73 -7.01 -2.45 -15.71
CA VAL A 73 -7.60 -3.69 -16.23
C VAL A 73 -8.16 -4.56 -15.11
N GLU A 74 -7.42 -4.71 -14.02
CA GLU A 74 -7.68 -5.76 -13.01
C GLU A 74 -8.37 -5.23 -11.75
N LEU A 75 -8.08 -3.98 -11.34
CA LEU A 75 -8.58 -3.44 -10.07
C LEU A 75 -9.66 -2.38 -10.25
N GLU A 76 -9.50 -1.45 -11.19
CA GLU A 76 -10.39 -0.30 -11.34
C GLU A 76 -11.83 -0.72 -11.63
N ASN A 77 -12.03 -1.64 -12.59
CA ASN A 77 -13.36 -2.16 -12.92
C ASN A 77 -13.99 -2.89 -11.73
N LEU A 78 -13.20 -3.73 -11.05
CA LEU A 78 -13.67 -4.50 -9.89
C LEU A 78 -14.11 -3.57 -8.75
N ARG A 79 -13.36 -2.50 -8.50
CA ARG A 79 -13.72 -1.48 -7.52
C ARG A 79 -15.01 -0.75 -7.89
N ARG A 80 -15.21 -0.43 -9.17
CA ARG A 80 -16.45 0.20 -9.64
C ARG A 80 -17.65 -0.73 -9.46
N ASP A 81 -17.47 -2.02 -9.70
CA ASP A 81 -18.53 -3.02 -9.59
C ASP A 81 -18.83 -3.39 -8.12
N HIS A 82 -17.85 -3.20 -7.22
CA HIS A 82 -17.95 -3.49 -5.79
C HIS A 82 -17.50 -2.30 -4.90
N PRO A 83 -18.24 -1.17 -4.90
CA PRO A 83 -17.84 0.04 -4.18
C PRO A 83 -17.87 -0.09 -2.65
N ASP A 84 -18.53 -1.13 -2.13
CA ASP A 84 -18.65 -1.44 -0.70
C ASP A 84 -17.69 -2.54 -0.23
N TYR A 85 -16.75 -2.95 -1.09
CA TYR A 85 -15.70 -3.90 -0.73
C TYR A 85 -14.49 -3.14 -0.17
N GLU A 86 -13.83 -3.77 0.80
CA GLU A 86 -12.61 -3.23 1.39
C GLU A 86 -11.37 -3.74 0.65
N VAL A 87 -10.45 -2.84 0.32
CA VAL A 87 -9.22 -3.21 -0.38
C VAL A 87 -8.18 -3.58 0.66
N ILE A 88 -7.72 -4.83 0.61
CA ILE A 88 -6.65 -5.34 1.45
C ILE A 88 -5.37 -5.38 0.64
N TYR A 89 -4.43 -4.49 0.97
CA TYR A 89 -3.17 -4.38 0.26
C TYR A 89 -2.05 -5.17 0.95
N PHE A 90 -1.51 -6.17 0.24
CA PHE A 90 -0.32 -6.93 0.62
C PHE A 90 0.86 -6.52 -0.27
N GLY A 91 1.74 -5.67 0.27
CA GLY A 91 2.85 -5.10 -0.49
C GLY A 91 4.21 -5.69 -0.12
N PHE A 92 4.95 -6.16 -1.14
CA PHE A 92 6.39 -6.35 -1.09
C PHE A 92 7.04 -5.86 -2.39
N ALA A 93 6.98 -4.54 -2.58
CA ALA A 93 7.41 -3.85 -3.78
C ALA A 93 8.27 -2.63 -3.48
N HIS A 94 8.87 -2.07 -4.54
CA HIS A 94 9.71 -0.89 -4.43
C HIS A 94 8.88 0.32 -3.96
N HIS A 95 9.43 1.13 -3.06
CA HIS A 95 8.72 2.26 -2.44
C HIS A 95 8.08 3.21 -3.47
N SER A 96 8.79 3.55 -4.55
CA SER A 96 8.25 4.42 -5.61
C SER A 96 7.02 3.84 -6.31
N LEU A 97 7.00 2.53 -6.55
CA LEU A 97 5.88 1.86 -7.20
C LEU A 97 4.70 1.69 -6.24
N ALA A 98 4.97 1.42 -4.96
CA ALA A 98 3.95 1.41 -3.91
C ALA A 98 3.30 2.81 -3.74
N LEU A 99 4.09 3.89 -3.78
CA LEU A 99 3.58 5.27 -3.76
C LEU A 99 2.75 5.58 -5.00
N ALA A 100 3.23 5.22 -6.19
CA ALA A 100 2.49 5.40 -7.43
C ALA A 100 1.16 4.61 -7.41
N LEU A 101 1.14 3.39 -6.88
CA LEU A 101 -0.09 2.62 -6.70
C LEU A 101 -1.03 3.28 -5.69
N GLY A 102 -0.49 3.80 -4.59
CA GLY A 102 -1.24 4.59 -3.62
C GLY A 102 -1.90 5.82 -4.24
N HIS A 103 -1.20 6.52 -5.15
CA HIS A 103 -1.77 7.63 -5.92
C HIS A 103 -2.95 7.20 -6.79
N LEU A 104 -2.82 6.06 -7.50
CA LEU A 104 -3.91 5.50 -8.31
C LEU A 104 -5.12 5.06 -7.47
N LEU A 105 -4.89 4.67 -6.22
CA LEU A 105 -5.97 4.28 -5.33
C LEU A 105 -6.83 5.48 -4.92
N GLU A 106 -6.32 6.72 -4.96
CA GLU A 106 -6.99 7.98 -4.55
C GLU A 106 -7.47 7.98 -3.07
N ASP A 107 -8.34 8.93 -2.69
CA ASP A 107 -8.93 9.12 -1.34
C ASP A 107 -9.90 7.97 -0.96
N VAL A 108 -9.43 6.73 -1.06
CA VAL A 108 -10.21 5.55 -0.69
C VAL A 108 -10.25 5.42 0.82
N PRO A 109 -11.43 5.51 1.44
CA PRO A 109 -11.53 5.41 2.89
C PRO A 109 -11.29 3.98 3.43
N SER A 110 -10.92 3.00 2.61
CA SER A 110 -10.91 1.58 2.97
C SER A 110 -9.74 0.77 2.37
N VAL A 111 -8.53 1.36 2.26
CA VAL A 111 -7.33 0.53 2.00
C VAL A 111 -6.72 0.10 3.32
N ARG A 112 -6.77 -1.20 3.60
CA ARG A 112 -6.05 -1.83 4.71
C ARG A 112 -4.72 -2.38 4.22
N VAL A 113 -3.64 -1.69 4.59
CA VAL A 113 -2.26 -2.11 4.33
C VAL A 113 -1.79 -3.17 5.33
N TYR A 114 -1.40 -4.32 4.81
CA TYR A 114 -0.68 -5.36 5.54
C TYR A 114 0.80 -5.32 5.15
N GLN A 115 1.65 -5.11 6.14
CA GLN A 115 3.09 -5.06 5.94
C GLN A 115 3.74 -6.38 6.32
N ARG A 116 4.67 -6.85 5.49
CA ARG A 116 5.47 -8.03 5.81
C ARG A 116 6.46 -7.69 6.92
N HIS A 117 6.34 -8.33 8.06
CA HIS A 117 7.26 -8.13 9.17
C HIS A 117 8.66 -8.65 8.81
N HIS A 118 9.68 -7.79 8.81
CA HIS A 118 11.03 -8.13 8.37
C HIS A 118 11.70 -9.30 9.14
N ARG A 119 11.39 -9.48 10.44
CA ARG A 119 11.90 -10.61 11.25
C ARG A 119 11.10 -11.90 11.08
N ASN A 120 9.79 -11.84 11.32
CA ASN A 120 8.94 -13.02 11.36
C ASN A 120 8.39 -13.43 9.98
N LYS A 121 8.61 -12.60 8.94
CA LYS A 121 8.16 -12.78 7.55
C LYS A 121 6.65 -12.87 7.34
N ASN A 122 5.85 -12.73 8.39
CA ASN A 122 4.39 -12.74 8.34
C ASN A 122 3.82 -11.35 8.09
N PHE A 123 2.67 -11.28 7.44
CA PHE A 123 1.91 -10.05 7.26
C PHE A 123 1.09 -9.76 8.50
N LEU A 124 1.22 -8.55 9.04
CA LEU A 124 0.44 -8.11 10.18
C LEU A 124 -0.38 -6.89 9.81
N TRP A 125 -1.65 -6.92 10.25
CA TRP A 125 -2.41 -5.69 10.42
C TRP A 125 -1.82 -4.95 11.61
N THR A 126 -1.17 -3.81 11.38
CA THR A 126 -0.92 -2.87 12.47
C THR A 126 -2.27 -2.30 12.89
N SER A 127 -2.90 -2.92 13.88
CA SER A 127 -4.10 -2.38 14.52
C SER A 127 -3.85 -0.89 14.85
N PRO A 128 -4.79 0.03 14.50
CA PRO A 128 -4.64 1.45 14.80
C PRO A 128 -4.77 1.77 16.31
N SER A 129 -4.61 0.78 17.18
CA SER A 129 -4.86 0.90 18.61
C SER A 129 -3.76 1.64 19.39
N THR A 130 -2.66 2.05 18.74
CA THR A 130 -1.70 2.94 19.38
C THR A 130 -1.91 4.34 18.81
N PRO A 131 -2.40 5.30 19.61
CA PRO A 131 -2.43 6.70 19.22
C PRO A 131 -1.04 7.09 18.73
N VAL A 132 -0.97 7.55 17.48
CA VAL A 132 0.25 8.12 16.94
C VAL A 132 0.51 9.40 17.72
N PRO A 133 1.65 9.55 18.41
CA PRO A 133 1.96 10.77 19.14
C PRO A 133 1.92 11.99 18.22
N ASP A 134 1.53 13.15 18.75
CA ASP A 134 1.50 14.41 17.97
C ASP A 134 2.88 14.77 17.39
N ASP A 135 3.96 14.25 17.97
CA ASP A 135 5.35 14.42 17.52
C ASP A 135 5.91 13.26 16.68
N PHE A 136 5.05 12.33 16.24
CA PHE A 136 5.44 11.20 15.41
C PHE A 136 6.10 11.64 14.10
N VAL A 137 5.60 12.73 13.51
CA VAL A 137 6.20 13.36 12.34
C VAL A 137 6.98 14.58 12.79
N LYS A 138 8.32 14.47 12.77
CA LYS A 138 9.20 15.62 12.98
C LYS A 138 9.50 16.28 11.64
N THR A 139 9.13 17.54 11.52
CA THR A 139 9.41 18.35 10.33
C THR A 139 10.63 19.24 10.56
N PHE A 140 11.48 19.36 9.54
CA PHE A 140 12.69 20.17 9.59
C PHE A 140 12.85 20.94 8.28
N GLY A 141 13.42 22.14 8.34
CA GLY A 141 13.71 22.94 7.14
C GLY A 141 12.47 23.46 6.40
N LEU A 142 11.30 23.46 7.06
CA LEU A 142 10.12 24.12 6.51
C LEU A 142 10.32 25.65 6.51
N PRO A 143 9.81 26.37 5.49
CA PRO A 143 9.84 27.82 5.47
C PRO A 143 9.13 28.41 6.69
N SER A 144 9.70 29.46 7.29
CA SER A 144 9.08 30.19 8.40
C SER A 144 7.88 31.05 7.98
N HIS A 145 7.74 31.30 6.68
CA HIS A 145 6.68 32.09 6.07
C HIS A 145 6.19 31.43 4.78
N PRO A 146 4.93 31.65 4.38
CA PRO A 146 4.43 31.19 3.10
C PRO A 146 5.29 31.70 1.94
N ILE A 147 5.73 30.78 1.07
CA ILE A 147 6.43 31.13 -0.17
C ILE A 147 5.38 31.24 -1.27
N ALA A 148 5.22 32.43 -1.84
CA ALA A 148 4.23 32.70 -2.90
C ALA A 148 4.80 32.46 -4.32
N GLU A 149 6.09 32.18 -4.43
CA GLU A 149 6.76 31.90 -5.69
C GLU A 149 6.42 30.49 -6.18
N ALA A 150 6.12 30.38 -7.48
CA ALA A 150 5.97 29.10 -8.14
C ALA A 150 7.35 28.47 -8.38
N GLY A 151 7.49 27.18 -8.08
CA GLY A 151 8.72 26.44 -8.30
C GLY A 151 8.65 25.03 -7.71
N ASP A 152 9.68 24.23 -8.02
CA ASP A 152 9.80 22.87 -7.50
C ASP A 152 10.22 22.89 -6.02
N VAL A 153 9.61 22.00 -5.23
CA VAL A 153 9.98 21.80 -3.83
C VAL A 153 10.48 20.37 -3.62
N LEU A 154 11.54 20.22 -2.83
CA LEU A 154 12.04 18.90 -2.43
C LEU A 154 11.47 18.52 -1.07
N LEU A 155 10.64 17.48 -1.05
CA LEU A 155 10.20 16.84 0.18
C LEU A 155 11.00 15.57 0.42
N ARG A 156 11.69 15.51 1.57
CA ARG A 156 12.39 14.30 2.03
C ARG A 156 11.63 13.69 3.20
N VAL A 157 11.11 12.50 2.98
CA VAL A 157 10.56 11.66 4.05
C VAL A 157 11.61 10.63 4.44
N SER A 158 11.79 10.41 5.73
CA SER A 158 12.71 9.40 6.24
C SER A 158 12.11 8.78 7.49
N CYS A 159 12.10 7.46 7.54
CA CYS A 159 11.63 6.70 8.69
C CYS A 159 12.83 6.00 9.34
N SER A 160 13.04 6.20 10.63
CA SER A 160 14.02 5.45 11.42
C SER A 160 13.30 4.49 12.33
N ASN A 161 13.59 3.19 12.23
CA ASN A 161 13.20 2.25 13.28
C ASN A 161 14.15 2.45 14.46
N THR A 162 13.64 2.97 15.58
CA THR A 162 14.32 2.80 16.86
C THR A 162 14.13 1.33 17.22
N VAL A 163 15.19 0.53 17.05
CA VAL A 163 15.23 -0.85 17.56
C VAL A 163 15.52 -0.81 19.05
#